data_AF-A0A161XX66-F1
#
_entry.id   AF-A0A161XX66-F1
#
_cell.length_a   1.000
_cell.length_b   1.000
_cell.length_c   1.000
_cell.angle_alpha   90.00
_cell.angle_beta   90.00
_cell.angle_gamma   90.00
#
_symmetry.space_group_name_H-M   'P 1'
#
loop_
_entity.id
_entity.type
_entity.pdbx_description
1 polymer ?
#
loop_
_entity_poly.entity_id
_entity_poly.type
_entity_poly.pdbx_seq_one_letter_code
_entity_poly.pdbx_strand_id
1 'polypeptide(L)'
;MTSPSASTPKALSKIACNRLQKELVEWQVNPPVGFKHKVTDDLQRWVIEVNGAPGTLYANETFQLQVDFPEHYPMEAPQVDFFFL
;
A
#
# COMPACT_ATOMS: atom_id res chain seq x y z
N MET A 1 10.50 26.58 -12.53
CA MET A 1 11.25 25.78 -11.53
C MET A 1 10.27 25.40 -10.43
N THR A 2 9.58 24.27 -10.56
CA THR A 2 8.68 23.75 -9.51
C THR A 2 9.43 22.65 -8.78
N SER A 3 9.95 23.00 -7.60
CA SER A 3 10.52 22.04 -6.65
C SER A 3 9.45 21.03 -6.25
N PRO A 4 9.75 19.72 -6.14
CA PRO A 4 8.88 18.82 -5.41
C PRO A 4 8.91 19.26 -3.94
N SER A 5 7.81 19.81 -3.45
CA SER A 5 7.60 19.95 -2.01
C SER A 5 7.57 18.52 -1.47
N ALA A 6 8.67 18.09 -0.86
CA ALA A 6 8.67 16.92 0.01
C ALA A 6 7.73 17.26 1.18
N SER A 7 6.45 16.98 0.99
CA SER A 7 5.43 17.10 2.03
C SER A 7 5.81 16.12 3.13
N THR A 8 6.20 16.65 4.28
CA THR A 8 6.30 15.87 5.52
C THR A 8 5.00 15.07 5.66
N PRO A 9 5.03 13.76 5.92
CA PRO A 9 3.80 12.98 6.03
C PRO A 9 2.98 13.57 7.17
N LYS A 10 1.85 14.17 6.81
CA LYS A 10 0.87 14.64 7.78
C LYS A 10 0.23 13.40 8.40
N ALA A 11 0.04 13.43 9.71
CA ALA A 11 -0.57 12.32 10.43
C ALA A 11 -1.97 12.03 9.86
N LEU A 12 -2.38 10.76 9.84
CA LEU A 12 -3.71 10.36 9.37
C LEU A 12 -4.82 11.05 10.16
N SER A 13 -5.87 11.43 9.45
CA SER A 13 -7.13 11.80 10.10
C SER A 13 -7.72 10.59 10.84
N LYS A 14 -8.58 10.86 11.84
CA LYS A 14 -9.26 9.79 12.59
C LYS A 14 -10.12 8.88 11.69
N ILE A 15 -10.69 9.45 10.62
CA ILE A 15 -11.46 8.70 9.62
C ILE A 15 -10.54 7.76 8.85
N ALA A 16 -9.38 8.26 8.40
CA ALA A 16 -8.39 7.47 7.69
C ALA A 16 -7.85 6.31 8.54
N CYS A 17 -7.47 6.57 9.80
CA CYS A 17 -7.03 5.53 10.73
C CYS A 17 -8.09 4.41 10.87
N ASN A 18 -9.34 4.79 11.14
CA ASN A 18 -10.43 3.82 11.32
C ASN A 18 -10.71 3.01 10.05
N ARG A 19 -10.59 3.64 8.88
CA ARG A 19 -10.77 2.97 7.59
C ARG A 19 -9.64 1.97 7.33
N LEU A 20 -8.39 2.38 7.47
CA LEU A 20 -7.22 1.54 7.21
C LEU A 20 -7.12 0.37 8.19
N GLN A 21 -7.46 0.57 9.46
CA GLN A 21 -7.52 -0.54 10.43
C GLN A 21 -8.55 -1.60 10.00
N LYS A 22 -9.72 -1.20 9.50
CA LYS A 22 -10.73 -2.15 9.00
C LYS A 22 -10.24 -2.91 7.77
N GLU A 23 -9.63 -2.21 6.82
CA GLU A 23 -9.07 -2.83 5.61
C GLU A 23 -7.93 -3.80 5.95
N LEU A 24 -7.07 -3.44 6.90
CA LEU A 24 -5.98 -4.31 7.34
C LEU A 24 -6.51 -5.58 8.01
N VAL A 25 -7.55 -5.46 8.86
CA VAL A 25 -8.21 -6.64 9.46
C VAL A 25 -8.86 -7.50 8.39
N GLU A 26 -9.57 -6.90 7.43
CA GLU A 26 -10.20 -7.64 6.33
C GLU A 26 -9.16 -8.37 5.46
N TRP A 27 -8.04 -7.71 5.15
CA TRP A 27 -6.92 -8.31 4.44
C TRP A 27 -6.33 -9.51 5.20
N GLN A 28 -6.15 -9.38 6.52
CA GLN A 28 -5.63 -10.48 7.35
C GLN A 28 -6.56 -11.69 7.37
N VAL A 29 -7.88 -11.46 7.35
CA VAL A 29 -8.89 -12.52 7.34
C VAL A 29 -9.01 -13.15 5.94
N ASN A 30 -8.99 -12.33 4.88
CA ASN A 30 -9.18 -12.75 3.49
C ASN A 30 -8.11 -12.10 2.59
N PRO A 31 -6.85 -12.60 2.62
CA PRO A 31 -5.78 -12.01 1.82
C PRO A 31 -6.02 -12.24 0.32
N PRO A 32 -5.81 -11.22 -0.53
CA PRO A 32 -5.90 -11.38 -1.97
C PRO A 32 -4.89 -12.41 -2.49
N VAL A 33 -5.32 -13.25 -3.43
CA VAL A 33 -4.47 -14.30 -4.02
C VAL A 33 -3.27 -13.67 -4.71
N GLY A 34 -2.06 -14.13 -4.34
CA GLY A 34 -0.81 -13.62 -4.91
C GLY A 34 -0.32 -12.32 -4.31
N PHE A 35 -0.99 -11.76 -3.29
CA PHE A 35 -0.53 -10.58 -2.56
C PHE A 35 -0.23 -10.93 -1.11
N LYS A 36 0.92 -10.49 -0.60
CA LYS A 36 1.35 -10.70 0.79
C LYS A 36 1.73 -9.37 1.40
N HIS A 37 0.93 -8.91 2.36
CA HIS A 37 1.27 -7.72 3.14
C HIS A 37 2.40 -8.04 4.13
N LYS A 38 3.47 -7.24 4.11
CA LYS A 38 4.52 -7.27 5.13
C LYS A 38 4.05 -6.48 6.34
N VAL A 39 4.13 -7.07 7.52
CA VAL A 39 3.76 -6.38 8.76
C VAL A 39 4.72 -5.22 9.00
N THR A 40 4.15 -4.02 9.19
CA THR A 40 4.87 -2.78 9.54
C THR A 40 4.22 -2.14 10.76
N ASP A 41 4.98 -1.33 11.50
CA ASP A 41 4.46 -0.52 12.61
C ASP A 41 3.77 0.78 12.13
N ASP A 42 3.83 1.06 10.83
CA ASP A 42 3.32 2.27 10.20
C ASP A 42 2.04 1.99 9.41
N LEU A 43 0.90 2.46 9.93
CA LEU A 43 -0.39 2.31 9.28
C LEU A 43 -0.50 3.14 7.98
N GLN A 44 0.31 4.20 7.83
CA GLN A 44 0.34 5.05 6.62
C GLN A 44 1.08 4.41 5.47
N ARG A 45 1.92 3.42 5.72
CA ARG A 45 2.76 2.80 4.68
C ARG A 45 2.65 1.29 4.71
N TRP A 46 2.09 0.74 3.65
CA TRP A 46 2.02 -0.71 3.46
C TRP A 46 3.08 -1.15 2.47
N VAL A 47 3.73 -2.27 2.78
CA VAL A 47 4.64 -2.94 1.86
C VAL A 47 4.02 -4.27 1.49
N ILE A 48 3.82 -4.53 0.20
CA ILE A 48 3.10 -5.70 -0.29
C ILE A 48 3.98 -6.43 -1.30
N GLU A 49 4.23 -7.71 -1.08
CA GLU A 49 4.80 -8.59 -2.12
C GLU A 49 3.70 -9.07 -3.04
N VAL A 50 3.99 -9.06 -4.34
CA VAL A 50 3.05 -9.46 -5.39
C VAL A 50 3.70 -10.49 -6.29
N ASN A 51 3.03 -11.62 -6.45
CA ASN A 51 3.40 -12.64 -7.40
C ASN A 51 2.85 -12.26 -8.78
N GLY A 52 3.70 -12.31 -9.80
CA GLY A 52 3.26 -12.05 -11.16
C GLY A 52 2.22 -13.07 -11.63
N ALA A 53 1.22 -12.58 -12.36
CA ALA A 53 0.05 -13.35 -12.72
C ALA A 53 0.40 -14.54 -13.65
N PRO A 54 -0.20 -15.73 -13.44
CA PRO A 54 0.02 -16.89 -14.31
C PRO A 54 -0.35 -16.59 -15.77
N GLY A 55 0.44 -17.13 -16.71
CA GLY A 55 0.20 -16.95 -18.16
C GLY A 55 0.55 -15.57 -18.70
N THR A 56 1.18 -14.71 -17.92
CA THR A 56 1.72 -13.42 -18.36
C THR A 56 3.24 -13.45 -18.47
N LEU A 57 3.84 -12.42 -19.07
CA LEU A 57 5.29 -12.24 -19.12
C LEU A 57 5.92 -12.08 -17.72
N TYR A 58 5.12 -11.78 -16.71
CA TYR A 58 5.55 -11.61 -15.32
C TYR A 58 5.37 -12.89 -14.50
N ALA A 59 4.89 -13.98 -15.10
CA ALA A 59 4.68 -15.24 -14.37
C ALA A 59 5.97 -15.71 -13.70
N ASN A 60 5.85 -16.22 -12.48
CA ASN A 60 6.96 -16.67 -11.62
C ASN A 60 7.89 -15.57 -11.09
N GLU A 61 7.64 -14.31 -11.43
CA GLU A 61 8.35 -13.17 -10.83
C GLU A 61 7.66 -12.73 -9.53
N THR A 62 8.44 -12.12 -8.64
CA THR A 62 7.93 -11.48 -7.42
C THR A 62 8.33 -10.02 -7.40
N PHE A 63 7.39 -9.16 -7.08
CA PHE A 63 7.58 -7.71 -7.02
C PHE A 63 7.20 -7.19 -5.64
N GLN A 64 7.66 -5.98 -5.32
CA GLN A 64 7.25 -5.29 -4.11
C GLN A 64 6.52 -3.99 -4.45
N LEU A 65 5.36 -3.78 -3.86
CA LEU A 65 4.62 -2.52 -3.87
C LEU A 65 4.84 -1.79 -2.55
N GLN A 66 5.02 -0.49 -2.62
CA GLN A 66 4.82 0.40 -1.47
C GLN A 66 3.54 1.19 -1.72
N VAL A 67 2.67 1.23 -0.71
CA VAL A 67 1.44 2.01 -0.73
C VAL A 67 1.53 3.05 0.39
N ASP A 68 1.52 4.33 0.03
CA ASP A 68 1.53 5.45 0.97
C ASP A 68 0.13 6.08 1.02
N PHE A 69 -0.49 6.04 2.21
CA PHE A 69 -1.84 6.56 2.45
C PHE A 69 -1.82 8.03 2.89
N PRO A 70 -2.58 8.92 2.22
CA PRO A 70 -2.65 10.32 2.59
C PRO A 70 -3.50 10.53 3.85
N GLU A 71 -3.36 11.72 4.46
CA GLU A 71 -4.10 12.15 5.65
C GLU A 71 -5.63 11.98 5.52
N HIS A 72 -6.17 12.29 4.34
CA HIS A 72 -7.61 12.31 4.06
C HIS A 72 -8.11 11.06 3.34
N TYR A 73 -7.36 9.96 3.32
CA TYR A 73 -7.88 8.69 2.82
C TYR A 73 -9.22 8.33 3.53
N PRO A 74 -10.25 7.86 2.81
CA PRO A 74 -10.30 7.45 1.40
C PRO A 74 -10.76 8.54 0.42
N MET A 75 -10.83 9.81 0.84
CA MET A 75 -11.23 10.93 -0.04
C MET A 75 -10.12 11.28 -1.04
N GLU A 76 -8.88 11.07 -0.63
CA GLU A 76 -7.69 11.13 -1.48
C GLU A 76 -7.17 9.71 -1.72
N ALA A 77 -6.77 9.41 -2.95
CA ALA A 77 -6.22 8.10 -3.31
C ALA A 77 -4.80 7.91 -2.75
N PRO A 78 -4.40 6.68 -2.39
CA PRO A 78 -3.04 6.38 -2.00
C PRO A 78 -2.09 6.48 -3.20
N GLN A 79 -0.81 6.75 -2.91
CA GLN A 79 0.27 6.59 -3.88
C GLN A 79 0.75 5.13 -3.87
N VAL A 80 0.98 4.57 -5.05
CA VAL A 80 1.48 3.20 -5.20
C VAL A 80 2.75 3.22 -6.04
N ASP A 81 3.85 2.79 -5.44
CA ASP A 81 5.15 2.69 -6.10
C ASP A 81 5.55 1.23 -6.27
N PHE A 82 6.06 0.90 -7.46
CA PHE A 82 6.41 -0.46 -7.86
C PHE A 82 7.93 -0.66 -7.83
N PHE A 83 8.40 -1.66 -7.10
CA PHE A 83 9.80 -2.04 -6.98
C PHE A 83 10.03 -3.44 -7.54
N PHE A 84 11.05 -3.57 -8.38
CA PHE A 84 11.54 -4.86 -8.86
C PHE A 84 12.48 -5.46 -7.79
N LEU A 85 12.31 -6.75 -7.50
CA LEU A 85 13.22 -7.50 -6.62
C LEU A 85 14.41 -8.07 -7.40
#